data_AF-A0A8T4YKU7-F1
#
_entry.id   AF-A0A8T4YKU7-F1
#
_cell.length_a   1.000
_cell.length_b   1.000
_cell.length_c   1.000
_cell.angle_alpha   90.00
_cell.angle_beta   90.00
_cell.angle_gamma   90.00
#
_symmetry.space_group_name_H-M   'P 1'
#
loop_
_entity.id
_entity.type
_entity.pdbx_description
1 polymer ?
#
loop_
_entity_poly.entity_id
_entity_poly.type
_entity_poly.pdbx_seq_one_letter_code
_entity_poly.pdbx_strand_id
1 'polypeptide(L)'
;VRTLNPLYGSGAYEQKIITLIYDSLLASDPKTGEIVPYLAEGWKLQNLMVGKSKVQKITFKLARNVTWHDGETLTSADIRFSMEYLKQNRVPAFISSLERVINVSDPDPYTLEVTMNGTSFFNLIDVGGIVIIPKHIWKDVSDWRTFQPDREPHPKVKGLTKMVGTGPFILAEEKPGEFWRLRANPNYFKRLPAVKTPVEGVGLEEWSLNLRTFSLIAVPILLVSIGYLILRRRVSTRI
;
A
#
# COMPACT_ATOMS: atom_id res chain seq x y z
N VAL A 1 -5.14 2.44 -21.43
CA VAL A 1 -5.31 1.09 -20.84
C VAL A 1 -5.59 1.27 -19.35
N ARG A 2 -6.67 0.68 -18.82
CA ARG A 2 -6.92 0.67 -17.36
C ARG A 2 -6.19 -0.51 -16.75
N THR A 3 -5.46 -0.27 -15.67
CA THR A 3 -4.59 -1.24 -15.00
C THR A 3 -4.59 -0.95 -13.51
N LEU A 4 -4.57 -1.99 -12.68
CA LEU A 4 -4.30 -1.88 -11.25
C LEU A 4 -2.80 -2.01 -10.92
N ASN A 5 -1.93 -1.80 -11.90
CA ASN A 5 -0.50 -1.72 -11.67
C ASN A 5 -0.17 -0.52 -10.76
N PRO A 6 0.43 -0.74 -9.58
CA PRO A 6 0.70 0.33 -8.60
C PRO A 6 1.72 1.36 -9.10
N LEU A 7 2.49 1.06 -10.15
CA LEU A 7 3.51 1.95 -10.71
C LEU A 7 3.01 2.76 -11.91
N TYR A 8 1.88 2.38 -12.50
CA TYR A 8 1.35 2.96 -13.75
C TYR A 8 -0.09 3.49 -13.62
N GLY A 9 -0.95 2.79 -12.89
CA GLY A 9 -2.36 3.15 -12.75
C GLY A 9 -2.52 4.49 -12.03
N SER A 10 -3.02 5.51 -12.72
CA SER A 10 -3.15 6.89 -12.16
C SER A 10 -4.60 7.38 -12.06
N GLY A 11 -5.58 6.61 -12.55
CA GLY A 11 -6.98 6.96 -12.45
C GLY A 11 -7.49 6.87 -11.01
N ALA A 12 -8.44 7.74 -10.64
CA ALA A 12 -8.92 7.85 -9.25
C ALA A 12 -9.56 6.56 -8.72
N TYR A 13 -10.23 5.79 -9.57
CA TYR A 13 -10.83 4.51 -9.18
C TYR A 13 -9.77 3.43 -8.98
N GLU A 14 -8.80 3.36 -9.89
CA GLU A 14 -7.66 2.46 -9.82
C GLU A 14 -6.84 2.74 -8.55
N GLN A 15 -6.51 4.01 -8.30
CA GLN A 15 -5.79 4.44 -7.11
C GLN A 15 -6.51 4.07 -5.82
N LYS A 16 -7.84 4.23 -5.76
CA LYS A 16 -8.64 3.82 -4.60
C LYS A 16 -8.51 2.31 -4.31
N ILE A 17 -8.34 1.48 -5.33
CA ILE A 17 -8.16 0.03 -5.16
C ILE A 17 -6.71 -0.29 -4.81
N ILE A 18 -5.76 0.34 -5.50
CA ILE A 18 -4.32 0.17 -5.25
C ILE A 18 -4.00 0.49 -3.79
N THR A 19 -4.51 1.59 -3.22
CA THR A 19 -4.25 1.98 -1.82
C THR A 19 -4.95 1.10 -0.78
N LEU A 20 -5.87 0.22 -1.18
CA LEU A 20 -6.45 -0.79 -0.30
C LEU A 20 -5.64 -2.09 -0.26
N ILE A 21 -4.73 -2.28 -1.23
CA ILE A 21 -3.95 -3.49 -1.44
C ILE A 21 -2.49 -3.25 -1.07
N TYR A 22 -1.91 -2.13 -1.51
CA TYR A 22 -0.52 -1.76 -1.30
C TYR A 22 -0.39 -0.69 -0.22
N ASP A 23 0.71 -0.77 0.51
CA ASP A 23 1.02 0.10 1.63
C ASP A 23 2.37 0.82 1.41
N SER A 24 2.61 1.86 2.20
CA SER A 24 3.85 2.65 2.28
C SER A 24 4.47 2.54 3.69
N LEU A 25 5.68 3.07 3.88
CA LEU A 25 6.30 3.11 5.22
C LEU A 25 5.50 4.00 6.19
N LEU A 26 5.03 5.14 5.68
CA LEU A 26 4.29 6.16 6.41
C LEU A 26 2.97 6.44 5.70
N ALA A 27 1.96 6.86 6.46
CA ALA A 27 0.67 7.31 5.93
C ALA A 27 0.40 8.76 6.35
N SER A 28 -0.58 9.39 5.72
CA SER A 28 -1.13 10.68 6.17
C SER A 28 -2.44 10.42 6.90
N ASP A 29 -2.60 11.00 8.08
CA ASP A 29 -3.86 10.94 8.81
C ASP A 29 -4.96 11.67 8.00
N PRO A 30 -6.10 11.02 7.71
CA PRO A 30 -7.12 11.62 6.84
C PRO A 30 -7.86 12.81 7.48
N LYS A 31 -7.75 13.01 8.80
CA LYS A 31 -8.37 14.12 9.52
C LYS A 31 -7.40 15.27 9.75
N THR A 32 -6.18 14.97 10.20
CA THR A 32 -5.20 15.99 10.58
C THR A 32 -4.18 16.30 9.48
N GLY A 33 -4.01 15.39 8.51
CA GLY A 33 -2.98 15.46 7.48
C GLY A 33 -1.59 15.09 7.98
N GLU A 34 -1.44 14.78 9.27
CA GLU A 34 -0.15 14.48 9.88
C GLU A 34 0.45 13.18 9.36
N ILE A 35 1.78 13.11 9.34
CA ILE A 35 2.50 11.89 8.96
C ILE A 35 2.45 10.91 10.12
N VAL A 36 1.90 9.73 9.89
CA VAL A 36 1.72 8.69 10.90
C VAL A 36 2.46 7.39 10.53
N PRO A 37 2.91 6.61 11.53
CA PRO A 37 3.49 5.28 11.33
C PRO A 37 2.56 4.33 10.57
N TYR A 38 3.11 3.61 9.59
CA TYR A 38 2.37 2.60 8.83
C TYR A 38 3.12 1.26 8.77
N LEU A 39 3.81 0.91 7.68
CA LEU A 39 4.73 -0.25 7.67
C LEU A 39 5.99 0.02 8.52
N ALA A 40 6.38 1.29 8.69
CA ALA A 40 7.33 1.69 9.72
C ALA A 40 6.58 2.08 10.99
N GLU A 41 6.97 1.53 12.14
CA GLU A 41 6.46 1.88 13.47
C GLU A 41 7.08 3.20 13.99
N GLY A 42 8.23 3.58 13.43
CA GLY A 42 8.90 4.83 13.77
C GLY A 42 10.14 5.07 12.92
N TRP A 43 10.73 6.25 13.08
CA TRP A 43 11.92 6.66 12.34
C TRP A 43 12.83 7.56 13.19
N LYS A 44 14.10 7.61 12.80
CA LYS A 44 15.10 8.55 13.32
C LYS A 44 15.71 9.34 12.17
N LEU A 45 15.79 10.66 12.33
CA LEU A 45 16.48 11.56 11.41
C LEU A 45 17.84 11.96 12.00
N GLN A 46 18.88 11.92 11.17
CA GLN A 46 20.22 12.36 11.56
C GLN A 46 20.86 13.15 10.41
N ASN A 47 21.22 14.39 10.68
CA ASN A 47 21.99 15.22 9.75
C ASN A 47 23.47 14.93 9.95
N LEU A 48 24.19 14.65 8.87
CA LEU A 48 25.60 14.26 8.88
C LEU A 48 26.39 15.05 7.83
N MET A 49 27.71 15.06 8.00
CA MET A 49 28.66 15.54 6.99
C MET A 49 29.43 14.36 6.43
N VAL A 50 29.41 14.20 5.10
CA VAL A 50 30.25 13.23 4.38
C VAL A 50 31.17 14.03 3.47
N GLY A 51 32.44 14.16 3.89
CA GLY A 51 33.36 15.12 3.29
C GLY A 51 32.84 16.56 3.45
N LYS A 52 32.65 17.27 2.33
CA LYS A 52 32.08 18.63 2.30
C LYS A 52 30.55 18.66 2.11
N SER A 53 29.93 17.50 1.94
CA SER A 53 28.50 17.40 1.63
C SER A 53 27.66 17.17 2.87
N LYS A 54 26.56 17.92 3.02
CA LYS A 54 25.51 17.64 4.00
C LYS A 54 24.66 16.49 3.50
N VAL A 55 24.44 15.49 4.33
CA VAL A 55 23.54 14.37 4.06
C VAL A 55 22.58 14.18 5.21
N GLN A 56 21.46 13.53 4.96
CA GLN A 56 20.50 13.14 6.00
C GLN A 56 20.32 11.64 5.98
N LYS A 57 20.64 10.98 7.10
CA LYS A 57 20.35 9.57 7.33
C LYS A 57 18.98 9.45 7.98
N ILE A 58 18.13 8.61 7.40
CA ILE A 58 16.78 8.28 7.86
C ILE A 58 16.78 6.80 8.20
N THR A 59 16.55 6.46 9.46
CA THR A 59 16.46 5.07 9.91
C THR A 59 15.02 4.74 10.27
N PHE A 60 14.39 3.84 9.53
CA PHE A 60 13.06 3.32 9.82
C PHE A 60 13.14 2.03 10.63
N LYS A 61 12.23 1.88 11.59
CA LYS A 61 11.95 0.63 12.29
C LYS A 61 10.64 0.06 11.76
N LEU A 62 10.70 -1.14 11.21
CA LEU A 62 9.58 -1.77 10.53
C LEU A 62 8.69 -2.53 11.52
N ALA A 63 7.39 -2.53 11.23
CA ALA A 63 6.43 -3.36 11.94
C ALA A 63 6.81 -4.84 11.85
N ARG A 64 6.64 -5.56 12.96
CA ARG A 64 6.94 -6.99 13.03
C ARG A 64 5.74 -7.81 12.56
N ASN A 65 6.03 -9.02 12.07
CA ASN A 65 5.03 -10.01 11.65
C ASN A 65 4.08 -9.51 10.55
N VAL A 66 4.54 -8.57 9.71
CA VAL A 66 3.81 -8.18 8.50
C VAL A 66 4.00 -9.27 7.45
N THR A 67 2.90 -9.73 6.87
CA THR A 67 2.91 -10.69 5.77
C THR A 67 2.29 -10.08 4.53
N TRP A 68 2.86 -10.40 3.38
CA TRP A 68 2.24 -10.24 2.08
C TRP A 68 0.95 -11.07 1.98
N HIS A 69 0.09 -10.75 1.02
CA HIS A 69 -1.18 -11.45 0.80
C HIS A 69 -1.05 -12.94 0.49
N ASP A 70 0.12 -13.37 0.02
CA ASP A 70 0.48 -14.76 -0.27
C ASP A 70 1.11 -15.48 0.94
N GLY A 71 1.28 -14.79 2.06
CA GLY A 71 1.84 -15.32 3.30
C GLY A 71 3.36 -15.20 3.43
N GLU A 72 4.08 -14.70 2.41
CA GLU A 72 5.51 -14.41 2.57
C GLU A 72 5.69 -13.24 3.57
N THR A 73 6.74 -13.31 4.41
CA THR A 73 7.01 -12.26 5.41
C THR A 73 7.61 -11.04 4.73
N LEU A 74 7.08 -9.85 5.03
CA LEU A 74 7.68 -8.59 4.59
C LEU A 74 8.94 -8.30 5.42
N THR A 75 10.02 -7.91 4.74
CA THR A 75 11.29 -7.52 5.37
C THR A 75 11.83 -6.23 4.79
N SER A 76 12.80 -5.61 5.47
CA SER A 76 13.56 -4.45 4.98
C SER A 76 14.15 -4.63 3.58
N ALA A 77 14.47 -5.87 3.19
CA ALA A 77 14.96 -6.20 1.84
C ALA A 77 13.91 -5.92 0.74
N ASP A 78 12.61 -6.06 1.04
CA ASP A 78 11.53 -5.73 0.09
C ASP A 78 11.41 -4.22 -0.10
N ILE A 79 11.56 -3.44 0.97
CA ILE A 79 11.50 -1.98 0.88
C ILE A 79 12.73 -1.42 0.16
N ARG A 80 13.92 -1.95 0.48
CA ARG A 80 15.14 -1.62 -0.26
C ARG A 80 14.98 -1.94 -1.75
N PHE A 81 14.50 -3.14 -2.06
CA PHE A 81 14.21 -3.53 -3.45
C PHE A 81 13.22 -2.56 -4.10
N SER A 82 12.15 -2.17 -3.42
CA SER A 82 11.16 -1.21 -3.93
C SER A 82 11.82 0.12 -4.29
N MET A 83 12.60 0.70 -3.39
CA MET A 83 13.33 1.96 -3.64
C MET A 83 14.27 1.86 -4.85
N GLU A 84 15.07 0.79 -4.90
CA GLU A 84 16.02 0.56 -5.97
C GLU A 84 15.31 0.34 -7.31
N TYR A 85 14.28 -0.50 -7.35
CA TYR A 85 13.50 -0.80 -8.55
C TYR A 85 12.83 0.45 -9.12
N LEU A 86 12.14 1.22 -8.27
CA LEU A 86 11.48 2.46 -8.68
C LEU A 86 12.47 3.49 -9.24
N LYS A 87 13.63 3.62 -8.59
CA LYS A 87 14.68 4.55 -9.01
C LYS A 87 15.34 4.13 -10.31
N GLN A 88 15.75 2.86 -10.43
CA GLN A 88 16.40 2.32 -11.63
C GLN A 88 15.49 2.42 -12.87
N ASN A 89 14.19 2.15 -12.69
CA ASN A 89 13.20 2.22 -13.76
C ASN A 89 12.69 3.64 -14.05
N ARG A 90 13.16 4.65 -13.30
CA ARG A 90 12.71 6.05 -13.35
C ARG A 90 11.18 6.17 -13.36
N VAL A 91 10.52 5.47 -12.44
CA VAL A 91 9.05 5.47 -12.36
C VAL A 91 8.55 6.91 -12.11
N PRO A 92 7.77 7.51 -13.02
CA PRO A 92 7.47 8.94 -12.97
C PRO A 92 6.81 9.42 -11.67
N ALA A 93 5.98 8.58 -11.06
CA ALA A 93 5.28 8.90 -9.82
C ALA A 93 6.20 9.03 -8.59
N PHE A 94 7.41 8.44 -8.62
CA PHE A 94 8.28 8.33 -7.45
C PHE A 94 9.71 8.84 -7.68
N ILE A 95 10.11 9.07 -8.93
CA ILE A 95 11.50 9.38 -9.27
C ILE A 95 11.98 10.69 -8.60
N SER A 96 11.15 11.72 -8.52
CA SER A 96 11.49 12.99 -7.85
C SER A 96 11.84 12.79 -6.36
N SER A 97 11.14 11.88 -5.68
CA SER A 97 11.38 11.54 -4.28
C SER A 97 12.64 10.68 -4.09
N LEU A 98 13.05 9.91 -5.11
CA LEU A 98 14.15 8.96 -5.04
C LEU A 98 15.48 9.47 -5.63
N GLU A 99 15.46 10.55 -6.41
CA GLU A 99 16.67 11.12 -7.04
C GLU A 99 17.75 11.47 -6.02
N ARG A 100 17.33 11.97 -4.84
CA ARG A 100 18.23 12.36 -3.74
C ARG A 100 18.72 11.19 -2.88
N VAL A 101 18.15 10.00 -3.02
CA VAL A 101 18.61 8.82 -2.27
C VAL A 101 19.99 8.42 -2.78
N ILE A 102 21.03 8.51 -1.95
CA ILE A 102 22.39 8.12 -2.35
C ILE A 102 22.76 6.71 -1.91
N ASN A 103 22.15 6.21 -0.83
CA ASN A 103 22.34 4.85 -0.35
C ASN A 103 21.09 4.35 0.36
N VAL A 104 20.81 3.06 0.21
CA VAL A 104 19.82 2.33 1.00
C VAL A 104 20.49 1.09 1.55
N SER A 105 20.41 0.87 2.86
CA SER A 105 20.92 -0.32 3.52
C SER A 105 19.90 -0.90 4.49
N ASP A 106 19.93 -2.21 4.62
CA ASP A 106 18.99 -3.03 5.38
C ASP A 106 19.78 -3.95 6.33
N PRO A 107 20.37 -3.40 7.42
CA PRO A 107 21.30 -4.15 8.27
C PRO A 107 20.67 -5.35 8.98
N ASP A 108 19.34 -5.35 9.12
CA ASP A 108 18.55 -6.47 9.64
C ASP A 108 17.14 -6.44 9.02
N PRO A 109 16.34 -7.53 9.14
CA PRO A 109 15.02 -7.63 8.51
C PRO A 109 13.99 -6.56 8.90
N TYR A 110 14.22 -5.81 9.98
CA TYR A 110 13.28 -4.84 10.56
C TYR A 110 13.85 -3.42 10.64
N THR A 111 15.03 -3.19 10.06
CA THR A 111 15.65 -1.86 10.00
C THR A 111 15.97 -1.51 8.56
N LEU A 112 15.50 -0.34 8.12
CA LEU A 112 15.89 0.27 6.85
C LEU A 112 16.61 1.59 7.13
N GLU A 113 17.76 1.79 6.49
CA GLU A 113 18.52 3.02 6.55
C GLU A 113 18.64 3.63 5.16
N VAL A 114 18.17 4.87 5.03
CA VAL A 114 18.21 5.63 3.78
C VAL A 114 19.08 6.86 3.99
N THR A 115 20.06 7.04 3.12
CA THR A 115 20.91 8.23 3.12
C THR A 115 20.51 9.12 1.95
N MET A 116 20.18 10.37 2.25
CA MET A 116 19.76 11.38 1.29
C MET A 116 20.88 12.41 1.06
N ASN A 117 21.05 12.86 -0.18
CA ASN A 117 21.86 14.02 -0.50
C ASN A 117 21.14 15.31 -0.07
N GLY A 118 21.77 16.09 0.79
CA GLY A 118 21.16 17.26 1.43
C GLY A 118 20.24 16.92 2.60
N THR A 119 19.78 17.96 3.29
CA THR A 119 18.89 17.88 4.44
C THR A 119 17.57 18.57 4.13
N SER A 120 16.44 17.91 4.36
CA SER A 120 15.11 18.48 4.17
C SER A 120 14.11 17.81 5.10
N PHE A 121 13.08 18.53 5.54
CA PHE A 121 11.94 17.91 6.22
C PHE A 121 11.17 16.96 5.28
N PHE A 122 11.07 17.33 4.00
CA PHE A 122 10.37 16.54 2.98
C PHE A 122 11.05 15.20 2.67
N ASN A 123 12.34 15.06 2.94
CA ASN A 123 13.07 13.81 2.68
C ASN A 123 12.43 12.60 3.38
N LEU A 124 11.82 12.79 4.55
CA LEU A 124 11.09 11.74 5.27
C LEU A 124 9.82 11.32 4.52
N ILE A 125 9.05 12.29 4.04
CA ILE A 125 7.80 12.05 3.30
C ILE A 125 8.12 11.41 1.96
N ASP A 126 9.16 11.90 1.28
CA ASP A 126 9.61 11.43 -0.02
C ASP A 126 9.87 9.92 -0.01
N VAL A 127 10.70 9.44 0.92
CA VAL A 127 11.06 8.00 0.98
C VAL A 127 10.06 7.19 1.80
N GLY A 128 9.31 7.83 2.70
CA GLY A 128 8.30 7.19 3.52
C GLY A 128 6.96 6.95 2.81
N GLY A 129 6.65 7.75 1.78
CA GLY A 129 5.40 7.72 1.03
C GLY A 129 5.42 6.93 -0.28
N ILE A 130 6.55 6.31 -0.62
CA ILE A 130 6.61 5.44 -1.81
C ILE A 130 5.78 4.16 -1.58
N VAL A 131 5.28 3.60 -2.69
CA VAL A 131 4.65 2.28 -2.66
C VAL A 131 5.68 1.18 -2.41
N ILE A 132 5.36 0.22 -1.55
CA ILE A 132 6.19 -0.96 -1.31
C ILE A 132 5.67 -2.12 -2.16
N ILE A 133 6.58 -2.72 -2.94
CA ILE A 133 6.28 -3.82 -3.86
C ILE A 133 6.99 -5.12 -3.43
N PRO A 134 6.36 -6.29 -3.57
CA PRO A 134 6.96 -7.56 -3.16
C PRO A 134 8.12 -7.96 -4.08
N LYS A 135 9.32 -8.09 -3.52
CA LYS A 135 10.52 -8.43 -4.30
C LYS A 135 10.35 -9.74 -5.07
N HIS A 136 9.73 -10.75 -4.46
CA HIS A 136 9.53 -12.07 -5.05
C HIS A 136 8.60 -12.08 -6.26
N ILE A 137 7.77 -11.05 -6.45
CA ILE A 137 6.91 -10.88 -7.64
C ILE A 137 7.57 -9.98 -8.68
N TRP A 138 8.17 -8.87 -8.23
CA TRP A 138 8.60 -7.79 -9.12
C TRP A 138 10.04 -7.93 -9.65
N LYS A 139 10.89 -8.75 -9.01
CA LYS A 139 12.30 -8.92 -9.43
C LYS A 139 12.45 -9.40 -10.88
N ASP A 140 11.48 -10.16 -11.39
CA ASP A 140 11.51 -10.75 -12.74
C ASP A 140 10.66 -9.94 -13.75
N VAL A 141 10.13 -8.78 -13.34
CA VAL A 141 9.33 -7.89 -14.21
C VAL A 141 10.27 -6.93 -14.94
N SER A 142 10.54 -7.23 -16.22
CA SER A 142 11.41 -6.41 -17.08
C SER A 142 10.71 -5.16 -17.63
N ASP A 143 9.44 -5.27 -18.03
CA ASP A 143 8.63 -4.14 -18.47
C ASP A 143 7.49 -3.86 -17.49
N TRP A 144 7.78 -3.01 -16.51
CA TRP A 144 6.80 -2.60 -15.51
C TRP A 144 5.62 -1.82 -16.10
N ARG A 145 5.73 -1.23 -17.30
CA ARG A 145 4.66 -0.39 -17.88
C ARG A 145 3.52 -1.22 -18.44
N THR A 146 3.84 -2.41 -18.95
CA THR A 146 2.86 -3.34 -19.53
C THR A 146 2.41 -4.42 -18.56
N PHE A 147 3.13 -4.58 -17.44
CA PHE A 147 2.79 -5.51 -16.37
C PHE A 147 1.36 -5.31 -15.83
N GLN A 148 0.60 -6.40 -15.72
CA GLN A 148 -0.80 -6.40 -15.27
C GLN A 148 -0.96 -7.34 -14.07
N PRO A 149 -0.52 -6.91 -12.87
CA PRO A 149 -0.51 -7.76 -11.69
C PRO A 149 -1.91 -8.26 -11.30
N ASP A 150 -2.95 -7.50 -11.64
CA ASP A 150 -4.36 -7.81 -11.44
C ASP A 150 -4.86 -8.98 -12.30
N ARG A 151 -4.20 -9.28 -13.43
CA ARG A 151 -4.66 -10.29 -14.39
C ARG A 151 -3.73 -11.49 -14.51
N GLU A 152 -2.49 -11.34 -14.06
CA GLU A 152 -1.53 -12.42 -14.06
C GLU A 152 -1.70 -13.30 -12.82
N PRO A 153 -1.84 -14.63 -12.97
CA PRO A 153 -1.99 -15.54 -11.83
C PRO A 153 -0.72 -15.53 -10.96
N HIS A 154 -0.92 -15.68 -9.66
CA HIS A 154 0.20 -15.82 -8.73
C HIS A 154 0.97 -17.11 -9.02
N PRO A 155 2.32 -17.10 -9.04
CA PRO A 155 3.12 -18.25 -9.43
C PRO A 155 3.00 -19.45 -8.46
N LYS A 156 2.68 -19.21 -7.18
CA LYS A 156 2.69 -20.24 -6.13
C LYS A 156 1.37 -20.47 -5.41
N VAL A 157 0.45 -19.49 -5.42
CA VAL A 157 -0.73 -19.47 -4.53
C VAL A 157 -1.99 -19.40 -5.38
N LYS A 158 -2.70 -20.52 -5.45
CA LYS A 158 -3.90 -20.64 -6.27
C LYS A 158 -4.97 -19.64 -5.81
N GLY A 159 -5.60 -18.97 -6.77
CA GLY A 159 -6.66 -17.99 -6.49
C GLY A 159 -6.17 -16.60 -6.09
N LEU A 160 -4.85 -16.38 -6.04
CA LEU A 160 -4.26 -15.05 -6.04
C LEU A 160 -3.78 -14.67 -7.43
N THR A 161 -3.65 -13.37 -7.66
CA THR A 161 -2.95 -12.79 -8.80
C THR A 161 -1.59 -12.29 -8.35
N LYS A 162 -0.78 -11.75 -9.26
CA LYS A 162 0.47 -11.05 -8.90
C LYS A 162 0.23 -9.70 -8.22
N MET A 163 -1.03 -9.29 -8.03
CA MET A 163 -1.42 -8.12 -7.24
C MET A 163 -1.35 -8.42 -5.74
N VAL A 164 -0.12 -8.64 -5.27
CA VAL A 164 0.22 -8.98 -3.89
C VAL A 164 0.67 -7.71 -3.17
N GLY A 165 0.02 -7.40 -2.06
CA GLY A 165 0.37 -6.30 -1.17
C GLY A 165 0.33 -6.73 0.30
N THR A 166 0.32 -5.77 1.22
CA THR A 166 0.19 -5.99 2.67
C THR A 166 -1.09 -5.40 3.26
N GLY A 167 -1.87 -4.72 2.40
CA GLY A 167 -3.02 -3.94 2.80
C GLY A 167 -4.19 -4.78 3.32
N PRO A 168 -5.25 -4.09 3.81
CA PRO A 168 -6.40 -4.72 4.43
C PRO A 168 -7.27 -5.53 3.46
N PHE A 169 -7.08 -5.39 2.15
CA PHE A 169 -7.84 -6.10 1.13
C PHE A 169 -6.95 -6.82 0.13
N ILE A 170 -7.47 -7.92 -0.41
CA ILE A 170 -6.85 -8.76 -1.44
C ILE A 170 -7.77 -8.73 -2.66
N LEU A 171 -7.20 -8.60 -3.86
CA LEU A 171 -7.97 -8.75 -5.10
C LEU A 171 -8.48 -10.19 -5.22
N ALA A 172 -9.80 -10.37 -5.26
CA ALA A 172 -10.43 -11.69 -5.37
C ALA A 172 -10.87 -11.98 -6.81
N GLU A 173 -11.40 -10.96 -7.50
CA GLU A 173 -11.86 -11.09 -8.89
C GLU A 173 -11.81 -9.72 -9.59
N GLU A 174 -11.33 -9.70 -10.82
CA GLU A 174 -11.56 -8.61 -11.76
C GLU A 174 -12.47 -9.12 -12.87
N LYS A 175 -13.55 -8.40 -13.16
CA LYS A 175 -14.29 -8.54 -14.41
C LYS A 175 -14.08 -7.26 -15.24
N PRO A 176 -13.21 -7.29 -16.26
CA PRO A 176 -12.84 -6.09 -17.01
C PRO A 176 -14.05 -5.31 -17.52
N GLY A 177 -14.08 -4.01 -17.20
CA GLY A 177 -15.17 -3.11 -17.59
C GLY A 177 -16.38 -3.10 -16.65
N GLU A 178 -16.52 -4.08 -15.76
CA GLU A 178 -17.68 -4.24 -14.86
C GLU A 178 -17.37 -3.92 -13.40
N PHE A 179 -16.55 -4.75 -12.73
CA PHE A 179 -16.26 -4.61 -11.31
C PHE A 179 -14.91 -5.20 -10.90
N TRP A 180 -14.42 -4.73 -9.76
CA TRP A 180 -13.40 -5.40 -8.95
C TRP A 180 -14.03 -5.88 -7.65
N ARG A 181 -13.78 -7.14 -7.30
CA ARG A 181 -14.17 -7.73 -6.02
C ARG A 181 -12.94 -7.87 -5.16
N LEU A 182 -12.99 -7.25 -3.99
CA LEU A 182 -11.97 -7.38 -2.97
C LEU A 182 -12.49 -8.23 -1.82
N ARG A 183 -11.61 -9.03 -1.21
CA ARG A 183 -11.87 -9.76 0.03
C ARG A 183 -10.96 -9.23 1.12
N ALA A 184 -11.42 -9.26 2.37
CA ALA A 184 -10.58 -8.87 3.50
C ALA A 184 -9.32 -9.74 3.61
N ASN A 185 -8.18 -9.12 3.93
CA ASN A 185 -6.96 -9.81 4.29
C ASN A 185 -7.09 -10.36 5.72
N PRO A 186 -7.17 -11.69 5.91
CA PRO A 186 -7.36 -12.28 7.23
C PRO A 186 -6.16 -12.03 8.16
N ASN A 187 -4.97 -11.80 7.59
CA ASN A 187 -3.68 -11.64 8.26
C ASN A 187 -3.24 -10.17 8.31
N TYR A 188 -4.16 -9.22 8.16
CA TYR A 188 -3.81 -7.80 8.17
C TYR A 188 -3.21 -7.39 9.52
N PHE A 189 -1.97 -6.90 9.50
CA PHE A 189 -1.15 -6.65 10.69
C PHE A 189 -1.68 -5.52 11.60
N LYS A 190 -2.49 -4.60 11.07
CA LYS A 190 -3.19 -3.55 11.86
C LYS A 190 -4.64 -3.91 12.19
N ARG A 191 -5.04 -5.17 12.07
CA ARG A 191 -6.38 -5.62 12.48
C ARG A 191 -6.53 -5.46 13.99
N LEU A 192 -7.58 -4.75 14.42
CA LEU A 192 -7.97 -4.71 15.83
C LEU A 192 -8.28 -6.14 16.30
N PRO A 193 -7.92 -6.52 17.55
CA PRO A 193 -8.31 -7.79 18.12
C PRO A 193 -9.82 -7.97 17.96
N ALA A 194 -10.27 -9.14 17.54
CA ALA A 194 -11.70 -9.43 17.44
C ALA A 194 -12.33 -9.17 18.82
N VAL A 195 -13.27 -8.22 18.89
CA VAL A 195 -14.03 -7.98 20.12
C VAL A 195 -14.86 -9.22 20.38
N LYS A 196 -14.49 -10.01 21.40
CA LYS A 196 -15.23 -11.19 21.85
C LYS A 196 -16.43 -10.81 22.71
N THR A 197 -17.21 -9.79 22.34
CA THR A 197 -18.51 -9.58 22.99
C THR A 197 -19.52 -10.48 22.30
N PRO A 198 -20.25 -11.34 23.05
CA PRO A 198 -21.46 -11.95 22.51
C PRO A 198 -22.39 -10.81 22.15
N VAL A 199 -22.67 -10.63 20.87
CA VAL A 199 -23.76 -9.75 20.45
C VAL A 199 -25.04 -10.51 20.77
N GLU A 200 -25.63 -10.23 21.94
CA GLU A 200 -27.01 -10.62 22.23
C GLU A 200 -27.88 -10.14 21.06
N GLY A 201 -28.67 -11.06 20.50
CA GLY A 201 -29.31 -10.90 19.20
C GLY A 201 -30.10 -9.61 19.07
N VAL A 202 -29.65 -8.73 18.18
CA VAL A 202 -30.47 -7.64 17.66
C VAL A 202 -31.00 -8.10 16.31
N GLY A 203 -32.31 -8.36 16.25
CA GLY A 203 -33.01 -8.77 15.04
C GLY A 203 -32.77 -7.79 13.90
N LEU A 204 -32.55 -8.34 12.71
CA LEU A 204 -32.40 -7.57 11.48
C LEU A 204 -33.79 -7.10 11.02
N GLU A 205 -34.22 -5.92 11.48
CA GLU A 205 -35.29 -5.20 10.79
C GLU A 205 -34.69 -4.47 9.57
N GLU A 206 -35.28 -4.73 8.39
CA GLU A 206 -34.93 -4.11 7.12
C GLU A 206 -35.24 -2.59 7.15
N TRP A 207 -34.20 -1.77 7.32
CA TRP A 207 -34.33 -0.33 7.08
C TRP A 207 -34.09 -0.01 5.60
N SER A 208 -35.18 0.23 4.87
CA SER A 208 -35.15 0.89 3.56
C SER A 208 -34.93 2.39 3.75
N LEU A 209 -33.70 2.87 3.55
CA LEU A 209 -33.36 4.29 3.70
C LEU A 209 -33.26 4.99 2.34
N ASN A 210 -34.18 5.94 2.15
CA ASN A 210 -34.24 6.90 1.04
C ASN A 210 -32.94 7.72 0.94
N LEU A 211 -32.22 7.55 -0.16
CA LEU A 211 -31.00 8.29 -0.48
C LEU A 211 -31.33 9.70 -1.00
N ARG A 212 -31.59 10.65 -0.11
CA ARG A 212 -31.35 12.08 -0.38
C ARG A 212 -30.55 12.68 0.77
N THR A 213 -29.40 13.23 0.41
CA THR A 213 -28.47 14.05 1.21
C THR A 213 -27.85 13.39 2.44
N PHE A 214 -26.78 12.61 2.26
CA PHE A 214 -25.68 12.57 3.23
C PHE A 214 -24.33 12.49 2.50
N SER A 215 -23.45 13.41 2.88
CA SER A 215 -22.12 13.64 2.33
C SER A 215 -21.14 12.52 2.69
N LEU A 216 -20.23 12.25 1.75
CA LEU A 216 -19.17 11.23 1.81
C LEU A 216 -18.13 11.53 2.91
N ILE A 217 -18.39 11.21 4.17
CA ILE A 217 -17.35 11.15 5.23
C ILE A 217 -17.69 9.99 6.18
N ALA A 218 -16.65 9.21 6.54
CA ALA A 218 -16.67 7.90 7.23
C ALA A 218 -17.05 6.75 6.28
N VAL A 219 -16.22 5.72 6.07
CA VAL A 219 -15.91 4.63 7.00
C VAL A 219 -14.57 3.98 6.57
N PRO A 220 -13.62 3.76 7.49
CA PRO A 220 -13.19 2.38 7.70
C PRO A 220 -12.94 2.11 9.19
N ILE A 221 -14.01 2.02 9.98
CA ILE A 221 -14.01 1.22 11.20
C ILE A 221 -15.32 0.45 11.17
N LEU A 222 -15.32 -0.74 10.56
CA LEU A 222 -16.42 -1.68 10.64
C LEU A 222 -15.90 -3.11 10.46
N LEU A 223 -16.01 -3.86 11.56
CA LEU A 223 -16.01 -5.31 11.74
C LEU A 223 -15.58 -6.17 10.53
N VAL A 224 -14.34 -6.68 10.56
CA VAL A 224 -13.91 -7.73 9.64
C VAL A 224 -14.43 -9.08 10.14
N SER A 225 -15.67 -9.38 9.76
CA SER A 225 -16.26 -10.71 9.72
C SER A 225 -16.63 -11.00 8.26
N ILE A 226 -15.73 -11.67 7.54
CA ILE A 226 -15.89 -12.27 6.20
C ILE A 226 -16.78 -11.41 5.26
N GLY A 227 -16.31 -10.22 4.90
CA GLY A 227 -16.99 -9.32 3.98
C GLY A 227 -16.26 -9.21 2.65
N TYR A 228 -17.02 -9.21 1.54
CA TYR A 228 -16.53 -8.81 0.22
C TYR A 228 -16.87 -7.33 -0.01
N LEU A 229 -15.90 -6.56 -0.49
CA LEU A 229 -16.15 -5.21 -1.00
C LEU A 229 -16.27 -5.29 -2.52
N ILE A 230 -17.46 -4.97 -3.05
CA ILE A 230 -17.70 -4.90 -4.49
C ILE A 230 -17.78 -3.44 -4.91
N LEU A 231 -16.83 -3.00 -5.71
CA LEU A 231 -16.87 -1.67 -6.33
C LEU A 231 -17.46 -1.80 -7.74
N ARG A 232 -18.76 -1.47 -7.86
CA ARG A 232 -19.46 -1.44 -9.15
C ARG A 232 -19.28 -0.10 -9.84
N ARG A 233 -19.01 -0.13 -11.13
CA ARG A 233 -18.96 1.08 -11.96
C ARG A 233 -20.38 1.61 -12.21
N ARG A 234 -20.62 2.90 -11.93
CA ARG A 234 -21.77 3.60 -12.54
C ARG A 234 -21.41 3.95 -13.97
N VAL A 235 -22.08 3.33 -14.93
CA VAL A 235 -22.09 3.81 -16.32
C VAL A 235 -23.08 4.97 -16.35
N SER A 236 -22.58 6.21 -16.49
CA SER A 236 -23.45 7.34 -16.79
C SER A 236 -23.91 7.20 -18.24
N THR A 237 -25.09 6.61 -18.45
CA THR A 237 -25.82 6.80 -19.71
C THR A 237 -26.23 8.26 -19.79
N ARG A 238 -25.45 9.06 -20.53
CA ARG A 238 -26.00 10.30 -21.09
C ARG A 238 -26.87 9.88 -22.28
N ILE A 239 -28.17 10.07 -22.15
CA ILE A 239 -29.11 10.17 -23.27
C ILE A 239 -29.05 11.62 -23.75
#